data_AF-A0AAW3EMX0-F1
#
_entry.id   AF-A0AAW3EMX0-F1
#
_cell.length_a   1.000
_cell.length_b   1.000
_cell.length_c   1.000
_cell.angle_alpha   90.00
_cell.angle_beta   90.00
_cell.angle_gamma   90.00
#
_symmetry.space_group_name_H-M   'P 1'
#
loop_
_entity.id
_entity.type
_entity.pdbx_description
1 polymer ?
#
loop_
_entity_poly.entity_id
_entity_poly.type
_entity_poly.pdbx_seq_one_letter_code
_entity_poly.pdbx_strand_id
1 'polypeptide(L)' 'MFDNTPLELEEIIDQCRALAYAAVNTDEPQAREILLFVLQERIDHLYRTSQAEPAQAEVSHVA' A
#
# COMPACT_ATOMS: atom_id res chain seq x y z
N MET A 1 2.35 18.35 8.93
CA MET A 1 3.75 18.01 8.60
C MET A 1 3.65 16.85 7.63
N PHE A 2 3.95 17.08 6.34
CA PHE A 2 3.96 16.00 5.35
C PHE A 2 5.30 15.30 5.49
N ASP A 3 5.29 14.15 6.15
CA ASP A 3 6.43 13.25 6.11
C ASP A 3 6.48 12.71 4.67
N ASN A 4 7.50 13.12 3.92
CA ASN A 4 7.71 12.70 2.53
C ASN A 4 8.56 11.42 2.46
N THR A 5 8.74 10.75 3.59
CA THR A 5 9.39 9.44 3.63
C THR A 5 8.54 8.48 2.80
N PRO A 6 9.12 7.77 1.81
CA PRO A 6 8.41 6.75 1.07
C PRO A 6 7.76 5.78 2.05
N LEU A 7 6.48 5.46 1.85
CA LEU A 7 5.77 4.50 2.68
C LEU A 7 6.47 3.15 2.62
N GLU A 8 6.74 2.57 3.79
CA GLU A 8 7.28 1.21 3.89
C GLU A 8 6.25 0.19 3.37
N LEU A 9 6.72 -0.96 2.89
CA LEU A 9 5.84 -1.99 2.32
C LEU A 9 4.71 -2.38 3.30
N GLU A 10 5.03 -2.48 4.59
CA GLU A 10 4.09 -2.79 5.67
C GLU A 10 2.99 -1.74 5.80
N GLU A 11 3.34 -0.45 5.70
CA GLU A 11 2.37 0.65 5.77
C GLU A 11 1.42 0.64 4.56
N ILE A 12 1.91 0.26 3.38
CA ILE A 12 1.08 0.11 2.18
C ILE A 12 0.11 -1.08 2.35
N ILE A 13 0.59 -2.20 2.90
CA ILE A 13 -0.26 -3.38 3.20
C ILE A 13 -1.37 -3.01 4.19
N ASP A 14 -1.05 -2.27 5.25
CA ASP A 14 -2.02 -1.87 6.25
C ASP A 14 -3.06 -0.89 5.69
N GLN A 15 -2.65 0.02 4.80
CA GLN A 15 -3.60 0.87 4.06
C GLN A 15 -4.55 0.05 3.19
N CYS A 16 -4.05 -0.94 2.44
CA CYS A 16 -4.88 -1.82 1.63
C CYS A 16 -5.91 -2.58 2.51
N ARG A 17 -5.49 -3.09 3.67
CA ARG A 17 -6.39 -3.77 4.61
C ARG A 17 -7.47 -2.84 5.16
N ALA A 18 -7.10 -1.62 5.54
CA ALA A 18 -8.04 -0.63 6.05
C ALA A 18 -9.08 -0.23 4.98
N LEU A 19 -8.64 -0.02 3.74
CA LEU A 19 -9.52 0.32 2.62
C LEU A 19 -10.48 -0.83 2.28
N ALA A 20 -9.99 -2.08 2.25
CA ALA A 20 -10.82 -3.25 2.02
C ALA A 20 -11.88 -3.40 3.12
N TYR A 21 -11.48 -3.23 4.39
CA TYR A 21 -12.43 -3.25 5.50
C TYR A 21 -13.48 -2.15 5.37
N ALA A 22 -13.07 -0.91 5.08
CA ALA A 22 -14.00 0.22 4.90
C ALA A 22 -14.97 -0.02 3.74
N ALA A 23 -14.50 -0.56 2.61
CA ALA A 23 -15.33 -0.84 1.44
C ALA A 23 -16.40 -1.91 1.71
N VAL A 24 -16.08 -2.92 2.54
CA VAL A 24 -17.03 -3.98 2.94
C VAL A 24 -18.05 -3.48 3.96
N ASN A 25 -17.65 -2.57 4.85
CA ASN A 25 -18.49 -2.12 5.97
C ASN A 25 -19.24 -0.81 5.72
N THR A 26 -19.08 -0.19 4.54
CA THR A 26 -19.81 1.04 4.21
C THR A 26 -21.18 0.73 3.60
N ASP A 27 -22.22 1.39 4.13
CA ASP A 27 -23.58 1.30 3.61
C ASP A 27 -23.82 2.23 2.41
N GLU A 28 -22.97 3.26 2.23
CA GLU A 28 -23.08 4.25 1.16
C GLU A 28 -22.47 3.70 -0.16
N PRO A 29 -23.26 3.45 -1.22
CA PRO A 29 -22.77 2.87 -2.46
C PRO A 29 -21.71 3.72 -3.17
N GLN A 30 -21.85 5.05 -3.16
CA GLN A 30 -20.85 5.93 -3.79
C GLN A 30 -19.52 5.88 -3.04
N ALA A 31 -19.56 5.87 -1.70
CA ALA A 31 -18.37 5.75 -0.89
C ALA A 31 -17.66 4.41 -1.13
N ARG A 32 -18.42 3.31 -1.30
CA ARG A 32 -17.86 2.00 -1.65
C ARG A 32 -17.12 2.03 -2.98
N GLU A 33 -17.71 2.60 -4.02
CA GLU A 33 -17.06 2.69 -5.34
C GLU A 33 -15.75 3.49 -5.26
N ILE A 34 -15.76 4.61 -4.54
CA ILE A 34 -14.56 5.43 -4.32
C ILE A 34 -13.49 4.65 -3.53
N LEU A 35 -13.88 3.96 -2.45
CA LEU A 35 -12.96 3.17 -1.65
C LEU A 35 -12.35 2.02 -2.45
N LEU A 36 -13.13 1.35 -3.30
CA LEU A 36 -12.64 0.30 -4.19
C LEU A 36 -11.68 0.85 -5.25
N PHE A 37 -11.97 2.02 -5.81
CA PHE A 37 -11.06 2.71 -6.73
C PHE A 37 -9.71 3.02 -6.06
N VAL A 38 -9.73 3.63 -4.88
CA VAL A 38 -8.50 3.94 -4.12
C VAL A 38 -7.76 2.68 -3.70
N LEU A 39 -8.48 1.62 -3.29
CA LEU A 39 -7.89 0.33 -2.97
C LEU A 39 -7.14 -0.26 -4.16
N GLN A 40 -7.73 -0.21 -5.36
CA GLN A 40 -7.07 -0.68 -6.57
C GLN A 40 -5.75 0.07 -6.81
N GLU A 41 -5.75 1.40 -6.72
CA GLU A 41 -4.51 2.19 -6.87
C GLU A 41 -3.46 1.83 -5.82
N ARG A 42 -3.88 1.55 -4.58
CA ARG A 42 -2.97 1.14 -3.49
C ARG A 42 -2.42 -0.26 -3.70
N ILE A 43 -3.20 -1.20 -4.25
CA ILE A 43 -2.73 -2.53 -4.63
C ILE A 43 -1.69 -2.43 -5.76
N ASP A 44 -1.94 -1.59 -6.76
CA ASP A 44 -0.98 -1.38 -7.85
C ASP A 44 0.32 -0.74 -7.34
N HIS A 45 0.22 0.19 -6.38
CA HIS A 45 1.38 0.75 -5.70
C HIS A 45 2.13 -0.32 -4.90
N LEU A 46 1.42 -1.14 -4.10
CA LEU A 46 1.99 -2.25 -3.34
C LEU A 46 2.75 -3.21 -4.25
N TYR A 47 2.16 -3.58 -5.38
CA TYR A 47 2.78 -4.45 -6.37
C TYR A 47 4.10 -3.84 -6.86
N ARG A 48 4.08 -2.58 -7.31
CA ARG A 48 5.30 -1.91 -7.79
C ARG A 48 6.39 -1.81 -6.71
N THR A 49 6.03 -1.47 -5.48
CA THR A 49 6.96 -1.39 -4.36
C THR A 49 7.57 -2.75 -4.03
N SER A 50 6.75 -3.81 -3.98
CA SER A 50 7.24 -5.18 -3.77
C SER A 50 8.18 -5.68 -4.88
N GLN A 51 8.00 -5.21 -6.12
CA GLN A 51 8.88 -5.54 -7.24
C GLN A 51 10.15 -4.69 -7.27
N ALA A 52 10.16 -3.52 -6.64
CA ALA A 52 11.32 -2.64 -6.52
C ALA A 52 12.30 -3.09 -5.41
N GLU A 53 11.89 -4.05 -4.58
CA GLU A 53 12.64 -4.57 -3.43
C GLU A 53 13.74 -5.64 -3.70
N PRO A 54 14.36 -5.79 -4.90
CA PRO A 54 15.60 -6.56 -4.99
C PRO A 54 16.76 -5.76 -5.62
N ALA A 55 17.47 -4.93 -4.82
CA ALA A 55 18.83 -4.43 -5.13
C ALA A 55 19.64 -3.82 -3.96
N GLN A 56 19.20 -3.89 -2.68
CA GLN A 56 19.97 -3.32 -1.54
C GLN A 56 20.33 -4.33 -0.44
N ALA A 57 20.00 -5.61 -0.58
CA ALA A 57 20.36 -6.65 0.40
C ALA A 57 21.71 -7.35 0.13
N GLU A 58 22.46 -7.00 -0.93
CA GLU A 58 23.74 -7.66 -1.29
C GLU A 58 24.96 -6.71 -1.29
N VAL A 59 25.12 -5.80 -0.32
CA VAL A 59 26.45 -5.17 -0.10
C VAL A 59 26.70 -4.79 1.37
N SER A 60 26.61 -5.74 2.32
CA SER A 60 27.28 -5.56 3.62
C SER A 60 27.36 -6.84 4.46
N HIS A 61 27.95 -7.92 3.94
CA HIS A 61 28.59 -8.89 4.84
C HIS A 61 29.51 -9.86 4.09
N VAL A 62 30.75 -9.45 3.79
CA VAL A 62 31.93 -10.32 3.99
C VAL A 62 33.08 -9.40 4.41
N ALA A 63 33.50 -9.58 5.66
CA ALA A 63 34.73 -9.06 6.23
C ALA A 63 35.91 -9.96 5.88
#